data_AF-A0AB34I0G5-F1
#
_entry.id   AF-A0AB34I0G5-F1
#
_cell.length_a   1.000
_cell.length_b   1.000
_cell.length_c   1.000
_cell.angle_alpha   90.00
_cell.angle_beta   90.00
_cell.angle_gamma   90.00
#
_symmetry.space_group_name_H-M   'P 1'
#
loop_
_entity.id
_entity.type
_entity.pdbx_description
1 polymer ?
#
loop_
_entity_poly.entity_id
_entity_poly.type
_entity_poly.pdbx_seq_one_letter_code
_entity_poly.pdbx_strand_id
1 'polypeptide(L)'
;MRRHIPCPMSICASPQCEEIKATVIRHGETLRRTKEEINELNRMIQRLTAEVENAKCQNSKLEAAVAEAEQQGEAALNDAHCKLAGLEEALQKAKQDMACLLKEYQEVMNSKLGLDIEIAIYRRLLEGKEHRRLSPVLSPPPSPAGVSSSRGGVVCGDLCVSGSRPVTGSVCSARCSGNLGVSTGVCSPCGQSSGGSQLVRFAWCLLLRKYTAPRANRPCLRRRRRVPELGKPLGLRRKGFRNQTA
;
A
#
# COMPACT_ATOMS: atom_id res chain seq x y z
N MET A 1 -42.34 52.58 -90.77
CA MET A 1 -43.32 51.63 -90.16
C MET A 1 -42.57 50.47 -89.54
N ARG A 2 -42.30 50.49 -88.22
CA ARG A 2 -41.78 49.31 -87.50
C ARG A 2 -42.99 48.49 -87.06
N ARG A 3 -43.17 47.31 -87.63
CA ARG A 3 -44.19 46.35 -87.18
C ARG A 3 -43.74 45.86 -85.81
N HIS A 4 -44.50 46.22 -84.78
CA HIS A 4 -44.37 45.61 -83.46
C HIS A 4 -44.81 44.16 -83.63
N ILE A 5 -43.87 43.22 -83.68
CA ILE A 5 -44.15 41.79 -83.63
C ILE A 5 -44.50 41.52 -82.16
N PRO A 6 -45.75 41.18 -81.81
CA PRO A 6 -46.07 40.81 -80.44
C PRO A 6 -45.34 39.50 -80.15
N CYS A 7 -44.43 39.49 -79.18
CA CYS A 7 -43.84 38.25 -78.71
C CYS A 7 -44.96 37.30 -78.26
N PRO A 8 -44.93 36.01 -78.64
CA PRO A 8 -46.01 35.07 -78.40
C PRO A 8 -45.99 34.59 -76.93
N MET A 9 -46.29 35.50 -76.00
CA MET A 9 -46.45 35.16 -74.58
C MET A 9 -47.71 34.32 -74.33
N SER A 10 -48.62 34.19 -75.30
CA SER A 10 -49.86 33.39 -75.18
C SER A 10 -49.72 31.92 -75.61
N ILE A 11 -48.61 31.51 -76.24
CA ILE A 11 -48.46 30.14 -76.78
C ILE A 11 -47.99 29.12 -75.71
N CYS A 12 -47.50 29.58 -74.55
CA CYS A 12 -47.06 28.70 -73.47
C CYS A 12 -48.12 28.44 -72.38
N ALA A 13 -49.40 28.76 -72.60
CA ALA A 13 -50.49 28.49 -71.66
C ALA A 13 -51.14 27.11 -71.88
N SER A 14 -50.40 26.13 -72.39
CA SER A 14 -50.87 24.74 -72.45
C SER A 14 -50.77 24.11 -71.05
N PRO A 15 -51.74 23.28 -70.62
CA PRO A 15 -51.74 22.66 -69.29
C PRO A 15 -50.47 21.82 -69.02
N GLN A 16 -49.89 21.25 -70.08
CA GLN A 16 -48.59 20.56 -70.03
C GLN A 16 -47.42 21.48 -69.60
N CYS A 17 -47.41 22.75 -70.00
CA CYS A 17 -46.33 23.68 -69.65
C CYS A 17 -46.41 24.11 -68.18
N GLU A 18 -47.62 24.23 -67.62
CA GLU A 18 -47.85 24.47 -66.20
C GLU A 18 -47.45 23.28 -65.33
N GLU A 19 -47.79 22.05 -65.76
CA GLU A 19 -47.43 20.83 -65.03
C GLU A 19 -45.91 20.61 -64.98
N ILE A 20 -45.19 20.86 -66.09
CA ILE A 20 -43.72 20.81 -66.13
C ILE A 20 -43.11 21.88 -65.20
N LYS A 21 -43.65 23.10 -65.17
CA LYS A 21 -43.17 24.13 -64.23
C LYS A 21 -43.38 23.72 -62.77
N ALA A 22 -44.55 23.16 -62.44
CA ALA A 22 -44.86 22.70 -61.09
C ALA A 22 -43.94 21.55 -60.64
N THR A 23 -43.64 20.59 -61.52
CA THR A 23 -42.72 19.49 -61.22
C THR A 23 -41.28 19.98 -61.04
N VAL A 24 -40.80 20.89 -61.89
CA VAL A 24 -39.47 21.52 -61.74
C VAL A 24 -39.34 22.27 -60.42
N ILE A 25 -40.36 23.02 -60.00
CA ILE A 25 -40.37 23.71 -58.69
C ILE A 25 -40.29 22.69 -57.54
N ARG A 26 -41.10 21.62 -57.57
CA ARG A 26 -41.08 20.56 -56.54
C ARG A 26 -39.72 19.85 -56.46
N HIS A 27 -39.11 19.57 -57.60
CA HIS A 27 -37.78 18.96 -57.64
C HIS A 27 -36.71 19.92 -57.12
N GLY A 28 -36.76 21.20 -57.49
CA GLY A 28 -35.86 22.24 -56.95
C GLY A 28 -35.97 22.39 -55.43
N GLU A 29 -37.20 22.32 -54.90
CA GLU A 29 -37.45 22.39 -53.46
C GLU A 29 -36.91 21.16 -52.72
N THR A 30 -37.08 19.96 -53.30
CA THR A 30 -36.51 18.72 -52.77
C THR A 30 -34.98 18.77 -52.74
N LEU A 31 -34.35 19.24 -53.83
CA LEU A 31 -32.90 19.42 -53.90
C LEU A 31 -32.39 20.45 -52.87
N ARG A 32 -33.15 21.52 -52.62
CA ARG A 32 -32.83 22.50 -51.58
C ARG A 32 -32.89 21.87 -50.18
N ARG A 33 -33.95 21.10 -49.88
CA ARG A 33 -34.11 20.39 -48.60
C ARG A 33 -32.96 19.41 -48.36
N THR A 34 -32.62 18.58 -49.34
CA THR A 34 -31.52 17.61 -49.19
C THR A 34 -30.17 18.30 -49.04
N LYS A 35 -29.93 19.43 -49.72
CA LYS A 35 -28.73 20.24 -49.53
C LYS A 35 -28.63 20.80 -48.11
N GLU A 36 -29.73 21.24 -47.53
CA GLU A 36 -29.79 21.71 -46.14
C GLU A 36 -29.50 20.59 -45.14
N GLU A 37 -30.08 19.41 -45.37
CA GLU A 37 -29.81 18.22 -44.55
C GLU A 37 -28.34 17.79 -44.63
N ILE A 38 -27.75 17.76 -45.83
CA ILE A 38 -26.30 17.50 -46.02
C ILE A 38 -25.46 18.51 -45.22
N ASN A 39 -25.82 19.79 -45.26
CA ASN A 39 -25.09 20.82 -44.52
C ASN A 39 -25.21 20.61 -43.00
N GLU A 40 -26.38 20.20 -42.51
CA GLU A 40 -26.58 19.94 -41.09
C GLU A 40 -25.84 18.68 -40.62
N LEU A 41 -25.89 17.60 -41.40
CA LEU A 41 -25.10 16.40 -41.14
C LEU A 41 -23.60 16.72 -41.12
N ASN A 42 -23.11 17.56 -42.03
CA ASN A 42 -21.71 18.00 -42.03
C ASN A 42 -21.34 18.79 -40.77
N ARG A 43 -22.21 19.68 -40.29
CA ARG A 43 -22.00 20.39 -39.01
C ARG A 43 -21.96 19.42 -37.83
N MET A 44 -22.87 18.43 -37.83
CA MET A 44 -22.91 17.41 -36.80
C MET A 44 -21.64 16.54 -36.79
N ILE A 45 -21.16 16.14 -37.96
CA ILE A 45 -19.89 15.41 -38.11
C ILE A 45 -18.72 16.22 -37.53
N GLN A 46 -18.62 17.52 -37.85
CA GLN A 46 -17.56 18.38 -37.33
C GLN A 46 -17.62 18.50 -35.80
N ARG A 47 -18.83 18.70 -35.26
CA ARG A 47 -19.04 18.78 -33.81
C ARG A 47 -18.65 17.46 -33.12
N LEU A 48 -19.14 16.33 -33.58
CA LEU A 48 -18.83 15.02 -33.01
C LEU A 48 -17.33 14.69 -33.11
N THR A 49 -16.69 15.08 -34.22
CA THR A 49 -15.23 14.92 -34.38
C THR A 49 -14.48 15.73 -33.33
N ALA A 50 -14.88 16.99 -33.09
CA ALA A 50 -14.29 17.82 -32.04
C ALA A 50 -14.55 17.25 -30.63
N GLU A 51 -15.73 16.72 -30.36
CA GLU A 51 -16.05 16.05 -29.09
C GLU A 51 -15.18 14.80 -28.87
N VAL A 52 -14.94 14.00 -29.91
CA VAL A 52 -14.04 12.84 -29.86
C VAL A 52 -12.60 13.25 -29.57
N GLU A 53 -12.08 14.27 -30.25
CA GLU A 53 -10.71 14.75 -30.01
C GLU A 53 -10.55 15.35 -28.60
N ASN A 54 -11.56 16.07 -28.12
CA ASN A 54 -11.57 16.57 -26.75
C ASN A 54 -11.58 15.41 -25.72
N ALA A 55 -12.42 14.39 -25.94
CA ALA A 55 -12.47 13.21 -25.08
C ALA A 55 -11.15 12.43 -25.07
N LYS A 56 -10.48 12.29 -26.22
CA LYS A 56 -9.13 11.70 -26.30
C LYS A 56 -8.10 12.50 -25.51
N CYS A 57 -8.13 13.83 -25.61
CA CYS A 57 -7.25 14.72 -24.84
C CYS A 57 -7.51 14.63 -23.34
N GLN A 58 -8.78 14.48 -22.92
CA GLN A 58 -9.13 14.27 -21.52
C GLN A 58 -8.64 12.91 -21.01
N ASN A 59 -8.82 11.85 -21.79
CA ASN A 59 -8.32 10.52 -21.43
C ASN A 59 -6.80 10.53 -21.25
N SER A 60 -6.04 11.11 -22.17
CA SER A 60 -4.58 11.15 -22.03
C SER A 60 -4.11 11.94 -20.80
N LYS A 61 -4.79 13.04 -20.48
CA LYS A 61 -4.54 13.80 -19.25
C LYS A 61 -4.84 12.99 -17.99
N LEU A 62 -5.95 12.26 -17.97
CA LEU A 62 -6.33 11.41 -16.85
C LEU A 62 -5.38 10.22 -16.70
N GLU A 63 -4.96 9.59 -17.78
CA GLU A 63 -3.96 8.52 -17.77
C GLU A 63 -2.62 9.00 -17.21
N ALA A 64 -2.16 10.19 -17.62
CA ALA A 64 -0.95 10.80 -17.07
C ALA A 64 -1.09 11.11 -15.57
N ALA A 65 -2.24 11.66 -15.14
CA ALA A 65 -2.50 11.94 -13.73
C ALA A 65 -2.58 10.66 -12.87
N VAL A 66 -3.13 9.58 -13.42
CA VAL A 66 -3.15 8.26 -12.76
C VAL A 66 -1.73 7.73 -12.61
N ALA A 67 -0.91 7.75 -13.66
CA ALA A 67 0.47 7.28 -13.61
C ALA A 67 1.31 8.08 -12.60
N GLU A 68 1.15 9.40 -12.55
CA GLU A 68 1.82 10.25 -11.57
C GLU A 68 1.39 9.90 -10.13
N ALA A 69 0.08 9.76 -9.90
CA ALA A 69 -0.44 9.37 -8.58
C ALA A 69 0.07 7.99 -8.15
N GLU A 70 0.12 7.01 -9.06
CA GLU A 70 0.67 5.68 -8.79
C GLU A 70 2.16 5.76 -8.41
N GLN A 71 2.97 6.51 -9.16
CA GLN A 71 4.39 6.69 -8.88
C GLN A 71 4.62 7.39 -7.51
N GLN A 72 3.86 8.44 -7.22
CA GLN A 72 3.91 9.12 -5.93
C GLN A 72 3.51 8.19 -4.78
N GLY A 73 2.48 7.35 -4.99
CA GLY A 73 2.06 6.33 -4.03
C GLY A 73 3.13 5.28 -3.75
N GLU A 74 3.75 4.76 -4.81
CA GLU A 74 4.83 3.79 -4.69
C GLU A 74 6.04 4.36 -3.95
N ALA A 75 6.43 5.60 -4.25
CA ALA A 75 7.48 6.30 -3.51
C ALA A 75 7.14 6.43 -2.02
N ALA A 76 5.92 6.87 -1.68
CA ALA A 76 5.49 7.00 -0.29
C ALA A 76 5.48 5.65 0.46
N LEU A 77 5.08 4.57 -0.20
CA LEU A 77 5.12 3.23 0.37
C LEU A 77 6.56 2.75 0.61
N ASN A 78 7.46 2.97 -0.35
CA ASN A 78 8.87 2.64 -0.21
C ASN A 78 9.51 3.40 0.96
N ASP A 79 9.24 4.70 1.09
CA ASP A 79 9.71 5.51 2.22
C ASP A 79 9.20 4.98 3.57
N ALA A 80 7.92 4.60 3.64
CA ALA A 80 7.33 4.02 4.85
C ALA A 80 7.97 2.66 5.19
N HIS A 81 8.21 1.82 4.19
CA HIS A 81 8.90 0.54 4.37
C HIS A 81 10.35 0.72 4.85
N CYS A 82 11.10 1.67 4.28
CA CYS A 82 12.45 1.99 4.73
C CYS A 82 12.47 2.47 6.19
N LYS A 83 11.54 3.35 6.58
CA LYS A 83 11.40 3.81 7.97
C LYS A 83 11.07 2.67 8.92
N LEU A 84 10.14 1.79 8.52
CA LEU A 84 9.76 0.62 9.31
C LEU A 84 10.96 -0.32 9.51
N ALA A 85 11.71 -0.62 8.45
CA ALA A 85 12.91 -1.46 8.55
C ALA A 85 13.95 -0.85 9.49
N GLY A 86 14.20 0.46 9.41
CA GLY A 86 15.12 1.15 10.32
C GLY A 86 14.67 1.12 11.78
N LEU A 87 13.37 1.23 12.05
CA LEU A 87 12.82 1.10 13.41
C LEU A 87 12.92 -0.33 13.93
N GLU A 88 12.67 -1.34 13.09
CA GLU A 88 12.82 -2.75 13.46
C GLU A 88 14.28 -3.09 13.79
N GLU A 89 15.23 -2.56 13.02
CA GLU A 89 16.67 -2.70 13.28
C GLU A 89 17.06 -2.04 14.62
N ALA A 90 16.63 -0.80 14.84
CA ALA A 90 16.89 -0.08 16.09
C ALA A 90 16.31 -0.82 17.31
N LEU A 91 15.09 -1.35 17.17
CA LEU A 91 14.45 -2.16 18.21
C LEU A 91 15.25 -3.44 18.49
N GLN A 92 15.72 -4.12 17.46
CA GLN A 92 16.50 -5.34 17.62
C GLN A 92 17.84 -5.06 18.29
N LYS A 93 18.51 -3.97 17.93
CA LYS A 93 19.72 -3.50 18.58
C LYS A 93 19.48 -3.20 20.07
N ALA A 94 18.45 -2.43 20.40
CA ALA A 94 18.11 -2.13 21.79
C ALA A 94 17.82 -3.38 22.64
N LYS A 95 17.20 -4.41 22.04
CA LYS A 95 17.01 -5.71 22.70
C LYS A 95 18.33 -6.43 22.98
N GLN A 96 19.28 -6.38 22.04
CA GLN A 96 20.61 -6.95 22.22
C GLN A 96 21.39 -6.20 23.29
N ASP A 97 21.34 -4.87 23.28
CA ASP A 97 21.98 -4.01 24.28
C ASP A 97 21.42 -4.32 25.68
N MET A 98 20.10 -4.42 25.84
CA MET A 98 19.47 -4.82 27.10
C MET A 98 19.95 -6.21 27.58
N ALA A 99 20.06 -7.18 26.66
CA ALA A 99 20.56 -8.50 27.00
C ALA A 99 22.04 -8.48 27.44
N CYS A 100 22.85 -7.57 26.89
CA CYS A 100 24.23 -7.35 27.32
C CYS A 100 24.27 -6.73 28.72
N LEU A 101 23.51 -5.66 28.96
CA LEU A 101 23.42 -4.99 30.26
C LEU A 101 22.99 -5.93 31.38
N LEU A 102 22.06 -6.85 31.11
CA LEU A 102 21.65 -7.85 32.10
C LEU A 102 22.79 -8.82 32.48
N LYS A 103 23.69 -9.16 31.54
CA LYS A 103 24.86 -10.00 31.83
C LYS A 103 25.88 -9.24 32.66
N GLU A 104 26.22 -8.01 32.24
CA GLU A 104 27.13 -7.13 32.98
C GLU A 104 26.63 -6.86 34.40
N TYR A 105 25.32 -6.63 34.56
CA TYR A 105 24.70 -6.46 35.87
C TYR A 105 24.86 -7.71 36.74
N GLN A 106 24.67 -8.90 36.18
CA GLN A 106 24.85 -10.15 36.91
C GLN A 106 26.32 -10.35 37.35
N GLU A 107 27.29 -9.99 36.52
CA GLU A 107 28.72 -10.07 36.87
C GLU A 107 29.08 -9.14 38.05
N VAL A 108 28.54 -7.91 38.04
CA VAL A 108 28.71 -6.96 39.15
C VAL A 108 28.01 -7.46 40.41
N MET A 109 26.80 -8.02 40.29
CA MET A 109 26.09 -8.61 41.43
C MET A 109 26.87 -9.78 42.03
N ASN A 110 27.43 -10.67 41.21
CA ASN A 110 28.25 -11.78 41.67
C ASN A 110 29.47 -11.29 42.47
N SER A 111 30.15 -10.25 41.97
CA SER A 111 31.27 -9.61 42.69
C SER A 111 30.84 -9.04 44.04
N LYS A 112 29.68 -8.35 44.08
CA LYS A 112 29.12 -7.80 45.32
C LYS A 112 28.84 -8.89 46.35
N LEU A 113 28.25 -10.01 45.93
CA LEU A 113 27.98 -11.14 46.83
C LEU A 113 29.26 -11.77 47.36
N GLY A 114 30.31 -11.88 46.53
CA GLY A 114 31.64 -12.32 46.96
C GLY A 114 32.22 -11.41 48.06
N LEU A 115 32.17 -10.09 47.85
CA LEU A 115 32.64 -9.11 48.82
C LEU A 115 31.85 -9.16 50.14
N ASP A 116 30.52 -9.36 50.09
CA ASP A 116 29.72 -9.51 51.31
C ASP A 116 30.17 -10.72 52.15
N ILE A 117 30.52 -11.83 51.49
CA ILE A 117 31.05 -13.03 52.14
C ILE A 117 32.41 -12.74 52.77
N GLU A 118 33.32 -12.11 52.04
CA GLU A 118 34.63 -11.71 52.56
C GLU A 118 34.50 -10.83 53.79
N ILE A 119 33.65 -9.80 53.75
CA ILE A 119 33.37 -8.90 54.88
C ILE A 119 32.84 -9.69 56.09
N ALA A 120 31.90 -10.63 55.87
CA ALA A 120 31.37 -11.47 56.94
C ALA A 120 32.45 -12.34 57.59
N ILE A 121 33.39 -12.88 56.80
CA ILE A 121 34.53 -13.65 57.31
C ILE A 121 35.48 -12.74 58.09
N TYR A 122 35.82 -11.56 57.57
CA TYR A 122 36.68 -10.60 58.26
C TYR A 122 36.10 -10.18 59.61
N ARG A 123 34.78 -9.94 59.71
CA ARG A 123 34.09 -9.66 60.98
C ARG A 123 34.27 -10.79 62.00
N ARG A 124 34.01 -12.04 61.59
CA ARG A 124 34.18 -13.23 62.46
C ARG A 124 35.62 -13.40 62.96
N LEU A 125 36.62 -13.17 62.09
CA LEU A 125 38.03 -13.28 62.47
C LEU A 125 38.46 -12.20 63.47
N LEU A 126 37.85 -11.02 63.41
CA LEU A 126 38.10 -9.94 64.36
C LEU A 126 37.42 -10.22 65.71
N GLU A 127 36.18 -10.70 65.72
CA GLU A 127 35.44 -11.10 66.93
C GLU A 127 36.22 -12.17 67.75
N GLY A 128 36.85 -13.14 67.09
CA GLY A 128 37.66 -14.17 67.75
C GLY A 128 38.96 -13.67 68.40
N LYS A 129 39.52 -12.54 67.94
CA LYS A 129 40.72 -11.91 68.53
C LYS A 129 40.38 -11.08 69.78
N GLU A 130 39.15 -10.56 69.88
CA GLU A 130 38.70 -9.77 71.02
C GLU A 130 38.25 -10.65 72.20
N HIS A 131 37.61 -11.80 71.95
CA HIS A 131 37.22 -12.75 73.00
C HIS A 131 38.41 -13.30 73.80
N ARG A 132 39.57 -13.50 73.17
CA ARG A 132 40.80 -13.98 73.84
C ARG A 132 41.53 -12.86 74.60
N ARG A 133 41.28 -11.59 74.28
CA ARG A 133 41.94 -10.43 74.90
C ARG A 133 41.14 -9.81 76.04
N LEU A 134 39.82 -9.99 76.07
CA LEU A 134 38.93 -9.47 77.12
C LEU A 134 38.57 -10.49 78.20
N SER A 135 39.12 -11.71 78.15
CA SER A 135 38.91 -12.74 79.18
C SER A 135 40.20 -13.02 79.98
N PRO A 136 40.50 -12.24 81.04
CA PRO A 136 41.12 -12.79 82.23
C PRO A 136 40.03 -13.24 83.21
N VAL A 137 40.00 -14.55 83.48
CA VAL A 137 39.53 -15.16 84.74
C VAL A 137 37.99 -15.30 84.95
N LEU A 138 37.59 -16.51 85.40
CA LEU A 138 36.25 -17.05 85.76
C LEU A 138 35.32 -17.41 84.56
N SER A 139 35.08 -18.69 84.24
CA SER A 139 34.04 -19.53 84.89
C SER A 139 34.05 -21.00 84.35
N PRO A 140 33.52 -22.01 85.10
CA PRO A 140 33.53 -23.45 84.77
C PRO A 140 32.36 -23.90 83.83
N PRO A 141 32.27 -25.17 83.39
CA PRO A 141 31.60 -25.56 82.13
C PRO A 141 30.06 -25.60 82.21
N PRO A 142 29.35 -25.53 81.06
CA PRO A 142 27.89 -25.41 81.02
C PRO A 142 27.16 -26.76 81.14
N SER A 143 26.05 -26.77 81.87
CA SER A 143 25.04 -27.82 81.88
C SER A 143 24.09 -27.71 80.66
N PRO A 144 23.50 -28.82 80.16
CA PRO A 144 22.75 -28.81 78.92
C PRO A 144 21.29 -28.43 79.21
N ALA A 145 20.84 -27.29 78.68
CA ALA A 145 19.44 -26.89 78.73
C ALA A 145 18.90 -26.65 77.32
N GLY A 146 17.89 -27.44 76.95
CA GLY A 146 16.72 -26.97 76.22
C GLY A 146 16.89 -26.74 74.72
N VAL A 147 16.57 -27.78 73.95
CA VAL A 147 16.07 -27.66 72.58
C VAL A 147 14.90 -26.66 72.56
N SER A 148 15.02 -25.56 71.82
CA SER A 148 13.85 -24.82 71.34
C SER A 148 13.94 -24.62 69.84
N SER A 149 13.21 -25.51 69.16
CA SER A 149 12.87 -25.48 67.76
C SER A 149 12.01 -24.25 67.45
N SER A 150 12.49 -23.38 66.57
CA SER A 150 11.61 -22.47 65.83
C SER A 150 11.82 -22.71 64.33
N ARG A 151 10.98 -23.59 63.79
CA ARG A 151 10.72 -23.73 62.36
C ARG A 151 10.16 -22.42 61.82
N GLY A 152 11.03 -21.53 61.34
CA GLY A 152 10.64 -20.42 60.48
C GLY A 152 10.55 -20.91 59.04
N GLY A 153 9.34 -21.32 58.62
CA GLY A 153 9.08 -21.64 57.22
C GLY A 153 9.13 -20.37 56.37
N VAL A 154 10.13 -20.27 55.48
CA VAL A 154 10.05 -19.39 54.31
C VAL A 154 9.16 -20.10 53.29
N VAL A 155 8.04 -19.48 52.96
CA VAL A 155 7.26 -19.82 51.77
C VAL A 155 8.13 -19.44 50.56
N CYS A 156 8.80 -20.43 49.97
CA CYS A 156 9.30 -20.31 48.61
C CYS A 156 8.07 -20.20 47.70
N GLY A 157 7.83 -19.01 47.16
CA GLY A 157 6.96 -18.85 46.01
C GLY A 157 7.59 -19.59 44.82
N ASP A 158 6.87 -20.57 44.31
CA ASP A 158 7.29 -21.44 43.22
C ASP A 158 7.76 -20.65 42.00
N LEU A 159 9.07 -20.67 41.74
CA LEU A 159 9.63 -20.43 40.41
C LEU A 159 9.48 -21.71 39.60
N CYS A 160 8.27 -21.95 39.10
CA CYS A 160 8.05 -22.91 38.04
C CYS A 160 8.69 -22.41 36.73
N VAL A 161 9.95 -22.80 36.53
CA VAL A 161 10.54 -22.96 35.21
C VAL A 161 10.01 -24.26 34.60
N SER A 162 9.09 -24.14 33.65
CA SER A 162 9.04 -24.92 32.41
C SER A 162 7.66 -24.80 31.75
N GLY A 163 7.64 -24.49 30.45
CA GLY A 163 6.46 -24.76 29.63
C GLY A 163 6.08 -23.63 28.68
N SER A 164 6.70 -23.66 27.49
CA SER A 164 6.00 -23.64 26.20
C SER A 164 4.82 -22.67 26.00
N ARG A 165 5.02 -21.73 25.06
CA ARG A 165 3.98 -21.18 24.16
C ARG A 165 3.05 -22.30 23.62
N PRO A 166 1.75 -22.05 23.30
CA PRO A 166 1.37 -20.98 22.35
C PRO A 166 0.01 -20.24 22.55
N VAL A 167 -0.04 -19.07 21.92
CA VAL A 167 -1.15 -18.40 21.21
C VAL A 167 -2.60 -18.71 21.62
N THR A 168 -3.34 -17.70 22.09
CA THR A 168 -4.59 -17.20 21.46
C THR A 168 -5.03 -15.90 22.14
N GLY A 169 -5.60 -15.00 21.34
CA GLY A 169 -5.76 -13.59 21.69
C GLY A 169 -6.77 -13.28 22.79
N SER A 170 -6.57 -12.14 23.42
CA SER A 170 -7.63 -11.37 24.05
C SER A 170 -7.31 -9.89 23.90
N VAL A 171 -8.24 -9.17 23.28
CA VAL A 171 -8.24 -7.72 23.13
C VAL A 171 -8.72 -7.17 24.46
N CYS A 172 -7.81 -6.68 25.30
CA CYS A 172 -8.20 -5.92 26.48
C CYS A 172 -8.29 -4.44 26.11
N SER A 173 -9.51 -3.97 25.85
CA SER A 173 -9.84 -2.55 25.84
C SER A 173 -9.64 -1.98 27.25
N ALA A 174 -8.56 -1.23 27.47
CA ALA A 174 -8.42 -0.37 28.63
C ALA A 174 -8.95 1.03 28.30
N ARG A 175 -9.99 1.42 29.03
CA ARG A 175 -10.64 2.73 29.02
C ARG A 175 -9.68 3.75 29.63
N CYS A 176 -9.22 4.72 28.85
CA CYS A 176 -8.44 5.84 29.35
C CYS A 176 -9.33 6.73 30.24
N SER A 177 -8.90 7.02 31.46
CA SER A 177 -9.39 8.13 32.26
C SER A 177 -8.19 8.79 32.91
N GLY A 178 -7.91 10.01 32.46
CA GLY A 178 -6.78 10.81 32.91
C GLY A 178 -6.66 12.08 32.07
N ASN A 179 -7.40 13.12 32.45
CA ASN A 179 -7.22 14.47 31.95
C ASN A 179 -5.94 15.07 32.56
N LEU A 180 -5.10 15.71 31.74
CA LEU A 180 -4.29 16.86 32.17
C LEU A 180 -3.72 17.62 30.96
N GLY A 181 -3.94 18.94 30.92
CA GLY A 181 -3.03 19.90 30.31
C GLY A 181 -3.32 20.36 28.88
N VAL A 182 -4.15 21.40 28.76
CA VAL A 182 -4.18 22.33 27.61
C VAL A 182 -2.80 22.96 27.43
N SER A 183 -2.25 22.91 26.21
CA SER A 183 -1.37 23.97 25.72
C SER A 183 -1.80 24.34 24.30
N THR A 184 -2.36 25.53 24.18
CA THR A 184 -2.78 26.19 22.95
C THR A 184 -1.55 26.62 22.17
N GLY A 185 -1.20 25.86 21.13
CA GLY A 185 -0.34 26.29 20.04
C GLY A 185 -1.15 26.34 18.75
N VAL A 186 -1.64 27.52 18.39
CA VAL A 186 -2.31 27.79 17.12
C VAL A 186 -1.27 28.30 16.12
N CYS A 187 -1.13 27.60 14.98
CA CYS A 187 -0.64 28.04 13.64
C CYS A 187 -0.21 26.77 12.88
N SER A 188 -0.66 26.40 11.68
CA SER A 188 -1.64 26.89 10.71
C SER A 188 -2.02 25.70 9.80
N PRO A 189 -3.24 25.65 9.23
CA PRO A 189 -3.59 24.70 8.19
C PRO A 189 -3.19 25.26 6.83
N CYS A 190 -2.13 24.72 6.22
CA CYS A 190 -1.84 25.01 4.82
C CYS A 190 -2.49 23.97 3.91
N GLY A 191 -3.46 24.42 3.12
CA GLY A 191 -3.72 23.85 1.79
C GLY A 191 -4.95 22.98 1.66
N GLN A 192 -6.15 23.52 1.92
CA GLN A 192 -7.31 23.12 1.14
C GLN A 192 -7.10 23.60 -0.30
N SER A 193 -6.71 22.70 -1.21
CA SER A 193 -7.08 22.85 -2.61
C SER A 193 -8.29 21.95 -2.88
N SER A 194 -9.42 22.63 -2.88
CA SER A 194 -10.69 22.21 -3.47
C SER A 194 -10.50 21.72 -4.91
N GLY A 195 -11.10 20.58 -5.25
CA GLY A 195 -11.40 20.24 -6.65
C GLY A 195 -10.85 18.94 -7.22
N GLY A 196 -10.49 17.94 -6.40
CA GLY A 196 -10.18 16.59 -6.89
C GLY A 196 -11.40 15.67 -6.77
N SER A 197 -12.07 15.42 -7.91
CA SER A 197 -13.25 14.57 -8.10
C SER A 197 -13.31 13.37 -7.14
N GLN A 198 -14.45 13.17 -6.46
CA GLN A 198 -14.70 12.02 -5.57
C GLN A 198 -14.29 10.67 -6.21
N LEU A 199 -14.35 10.57 -7.54
CA LEU A 199 -13.85 9.46 -8.35
C LEU A 199 -12.38 9.07 -8.09
N VAL A 200 -11.47 10.03 -7.89
CA VAL A 200 -10.03 9.73 -7.69
C VAL A 200 -9.81 9.12 -6.30
N ARG A 201 -10.54 9.60 -5.28
CA ARG A 201 -10.53 8.99 -3.94
C ARG A 201 -11.11 7.58 -3.95
N PHE A 202 -12.17 7.33 -4.73
CA PHE A 202 -12.75 5.99 -4.89
C PHE A 202 -11.83 5.05 -5.68
N ALA A 203 -11.19 5.53 -6.75
CA ALA A 203 -10.22 4.76 -7.53
C ALA A 203 -8.99 4.41 -6.69
N TRP A 204 -8.47 5.36 -5.91
CA TRP A 204 -7.38 5.13 -4.96
C TRP A 204 -7.76 4.11 -3.89
N CYS A 205 -8.96 4.19 -3.31
CA CYS A 205 -9.45 3.19 -2.37
C CYS A 205 -9.59 1.80 -3.00
N LEU A 206 -10.02 1.70 -4.26
CA LEU A 206 -10.14 0.43 -4.99
C LEU A 206 -8.76 -0.17 -5.33
N LEU A 207 -7.78 0.65 -5.70
CA LEU A 207 -6.39 0.20 -5.90
C LEU A 207 -5.76 -0.24 -4.58
N LEU A 208 -5.91 0.54 -3.50
CA LEU A 208 -5.43 0.16 -2.17
C LEU A 208 -6.01 -1.20 -1.78
N ARG A 209 -7.32 -1.41 -2.00
CA ARG A 209 -7.99 -2.70 -1.71
C ARG A 209 -7.53 -3.86 -2.59
N LYS A 210 -7.04 -3.60 -3.81
CA LYS A 210 -6.42 -4.61 -4.69
C LYS A 210 -4.98 -4.94 -4.30
N TYR A 211 -4.22 -3.98 -3.79
CA TYR A 211 -2.78 -4.12 -3.53
C TYR A 211 -2.41 -4.39 -2.06
N THR A 212 -3.30 -4.10 -1.09
CA THR A 212 -3.12 -4.47 0.32
C THR A 212 -3.77 -5.82 0.68
N ALA A 213 -4.31 -6.56 -0.30
CA ALA A 213 -4.79 -7.91 -0.05
C ALA A 213 -3.59 -8.84 0.25
N PRO A 214 -3.54 -9.48 1.44
CA PRO A 214 -2.43 -10.33 1.81
C PRO A 214 -2.24 -11.46 0.80
N ARG A 215 -0.97 -11.70 0.41
CA ARG A 215 -0.50 -12.74 -0.52
C ARG A 215 -0.79 -14.16 -0.01
N ALA A 216 -2.06 -14.56 0.10
CA ALA A 216 -2.44 -15.87 0.62
C ALA A 216 -3.62 -16.48 -0.14
N ASN A 217 -3.66 -16.34 -1.46
CA ASN A 217 -4.25 -17.35 -2.35
C ASN A 217 -4.11 -16.92 -3.82
N ARG A 218 -3.19 -17.54 -4.56
CA ARG A 218 -3.31 -17.63 -6.01
C ARG A 218 -3.52 -19.10 -6.36
N PRO A 219 -4.64 -19.48 -6.99
CA PRO A 219 -4.76 -20.76 -7.64
C PRO A 219 -3.77 -20.80 -8.81
N CYS A 220 -3.01 -21.90 -8.91
CA CYS A 220 -2.12 -22.20 -10.02
C CYS A 220 -2.88 -22.30 -11.35
N LEU A 221 -3.10 -21.17 -12.04
CA LEU A 221 -3.60 -21.18 -13.41
C LEU A 221 -2.44 -21.48 -14.37
N ARG A 222 -2.40 -22.74 -14.81
CA ARG A 222 -1.60 -23.25 -15.92
C ARG A 222 -1.60 -22.26 -17.10
N ARG A 223 -0.42 -21.75 -17.46
CA ARG A 223 -0.18 -21.12 -18.76
C ARG A 223 -0.37 -22.15 -19.88
N ARG A 224 -1.51 -22.13 -20.59
CA ARG A 224 -1.57 -22.64 -21.97
C ARG A 224 -0.84 -21.63 -22.87
N ARG A 225 0.38 -21.96 -23.28
CA ARG A 225 1.07 -21.27 -24.38
C ARG A 225 0.21 -21.40 -25.64
N ARG A 226 -0.29 -20.29 -26.19
CA ARG A 226 -0.73 -20.26 -27.59
C ARG A 226 0.52 -20.31 -28.46
N VAL A 227 0.63 -21.37 -29.26
CA VAL A 227 1.57 -21.47 -30.38
C VAL A 227 0.95 -20.68 -31.55
N PRO A 228 1.69 -19.78 -32.23
CA PRO A 228 1.22 -19.22 -33.48
C PRO A 228 1.42 -20.23 -34.62
N GLU A 229 0.30 -20.59 -35.26
CA GLU A 229 0.20 -21.35 -36.51
C GLU A 229 0.96 -20.64 -37.64
N LEU A 230 2.06 -21.25 -38.11
CA LEU A 230 2.70 -20.93 -39.39
C LEU A 230 2.20 -21.92 -40.44
N GLY A 231 1.11 -21.57 -41.10
CA GLY A 231 0.66 -22.24 -42.31
C GLY A 231 1.33 -21.63 -43.54
N LYS A 232 2.15 -22.42 -44.25
CA LYS A 232 2.28 -22.44 -45.73
C LYS A 232 3.16 -23.62 -46.17
N PRO A 233 2.62 -24.57 -46.95
CA PRO A 233 3.40 -25.66 -47.54
C PRO A 233 3.90 -25.26 -48.94
N LEU A 234 5.22 -25.34 -49.17
CA LEU A 234 5.79 -25.42 -50.51
C LEU A 234 6.41 -26.81 -50.66
N GLY A 235 5.61 -27.75 -51.15
CA GLY A 235 6.15 -28.93 -51.80
C GLY A 235 6.37 -28.59 -53.27
N LEU A 236 7.59 -28.78 -53.78
CA LEU A 236 7.84 -29.29 -55.13
C LEU A 236 9.32 -29.60 -55.35
N ARG A 237 9.54 -30.85 -55.78
CA ARG A 237 10.66 -31.40 -56.57
C ARG A 237 12.00 -31.61 -55.89
N ARG A 238 12.10 -32.82 -55.33
CA ARG A 238 13.24 -33.72 -55.53
C ARG A 238 13.74 -33.67 -56.99
N LYS A 239 15.01 -33.31 -57.18
CA LYS A 239 15.85 -33.84 -58.25
C LYS A 239 17.02 -34.54 -57.58
N GLY A 240 17.12 -35.84 -57.79
CA GLY A 240 18.26 -36.64 -57.38
C GLY A 240 19.42 -36.52 -58.37
N PHE A 241 20.59 -36.90 -57.86
CA PHE A 241 21.71 -37.54 -58.55
C PHE A 241 22.38 -36.82 -59.73
N ARG A 242 23.61 -36.32 -59.52
CA ARG A 242 24.86 -37.04 -59.90
C ARG A 242 26.13 -36.26 -59.53
N ASN A 243 26.96 -36.95 -58.76
CA ASN A 243 28.41 -37.13 -58.80
C ASN A 243 29.41 -35.96 -58.66
N GLN A 244 30.35 -36.26 -57.76
CA GLN A 244 31.61 -35.62 -57.45
C GLN A 244 32.59 -35.63 -58.64
N THR A 245 33.40 -34.58 -58.66
CA THR A 245 34.71 -34.44 -59.30
C THR A 245 35.79 -35.23 -58.55
N ALA A 246 36.78 -35.70 -59.31
CA ALA A 246 38.07 -36.30 -58.93
C ALA A 246 38.07 -37.79 -58.58
#